data_AF-A0A5C7M9F5-F1
#
_entry.id   AF-A0A5C7M9F5-F1
#
_cell.length_a   1.000
_cell.length_b   1.000
_cell.length_c   1.000
_cell.angle_alpha   90.00
_cell.angle_beta   90.00
_cell.angle_gamma   90.00
#
_symmetry.space_group_name_H-M   'P 1'
#
loop_
_entity.id
_entity.type
_entity.pdbx_description
1 polymer ?
#
loop_
_entity_poly.entity_id
_entity_poly.type
_entity_poly.pdbx_seq_one_letter_code
_entity_poly.pdbx_strand_id
1 'polypeptide(L)'
;MAEPDDAGLIRIILYGQESLANVHCVAHTSGCEPCSDFLAAYADRRDRQFHDWRSDFTAFALARADQLFESGLLQISSDGRECGHGDHFVLAPDAELPQWFHQALAGAVLTGSEGGWPNWGRTCAPVDWPTLIDQHPDTLAPDHGALDYNEGASWEAIATEFRLLRTVDPNAAMDVSLWVDEQGRVLIDPMWIGTTFDIAPELAASVDDLLIGSGRPRRYIHDRGHDEPSDACRGWMVAY
;
A
#
# COMPACT_ATOMS: atom_id res chain seq x y z
N MET A 1 4.25 -15.89 30.07
CA MET A 1 3.43 -14.71 29.73
C MET A 1 3.15 -14.82 28.24
N ALA A 2 1.95 -14.50 27.75
CA ALA A 2 1.70 -14.52 26.31
C ALA A 2 2.48 -13.35 25.68
N GLU A 3 3.34 -13.64 24.72
CA GLU A 3 4.13 -12.61 24.03
C GLU A 3 3.36 -12.12 22.82
N PRO A 4 3.22 -10.78 22.64
CA PRO A 4 2.68 -10.24 21.42
C PRO A 4 3.63 -10.45 20.25
N ASP A 5 3.07 -10.77 19.09
CA ASP A 5 3.80 -10.78 17.81
C ASP A 5 4.19 -9.36 17.36
N ASP A 6 4.82 -9.26 16.19
CA ASP A 6 5.31 -7.99 15.64
C ASP A 6 4.18 -7.02 15.26
N ALA A 7 2.96 -7.54 15.04
CA ALA A 7 1.74 -6.75 14.83
C ALA A 7 1.08 -6.33 16.14
N GLY A 8 1.66 -6.68 17.29
CA GLY A 8 1.10 -6.36 18.61
C GLY A 8 -0.13 -7.20 18.96
N LEU A 9 -0.26 -8.38 18.38
CA LEU A 9 -1.37 -9.29 18.63
C LEU A 9 -0.95 -10.38 19.61
N ILE A 10 -1.80 -10.61 20.59
CA ILE A 10 -1.69 -11.67 21.58
C ILE A 10 -2.73 -12.73 21.26
N ARG A 11 -2.30 -13.99 21.22
CA ARG A 11 -3.21 -15.14 21.16
C ARG A 11 -3.99 -15.25 22.47
N ILE A 12 -5.31 -15.21 22.36
CA ILE A 12 -6.26 -15.38 23.46
C ILE A 12 -7.23 -16.52 23.13
N ILE A 13 -7.88 -17.06 24.16
CA ILE A 13 -9.02 -17.97 23.98
C ILE A 13 -10.30 -17.20 24.26
N LEU A 14 -11.10 -16.97 23.22
CA LEU A 14 -12.41 -16.33 23.32
C LEU A 14 -13.49 -17.35 22.95
N TYR A 15 -14.44 -17.60 23.85
CA TYR A 15 -15.52 -18.58 23.66
C TYR A 15 -15.07 -20.00 23.26
N GLY A 16 -13.89 -20.43 23.74
CA GLY A 16 -13.34 -21.75 23.42
C GLY A 16 -12.66 -21.85 22.05
N GLN A 17 -12.46 -20.72 21.35
CA GLN A 17 -11.69 -20.65 20.11
C GLN A 17 -10.44 -19.79 20.29
N GLU A 18 -9.36 -20.13 19.58
CA GLU A 18 -8.20 -19.26 19.47
C GLU A 18 -8.58 -17.99 18.70
N SER A 19 -8.17 -16.84 19.24
CA SER A 19 -8.39 -15.53 18.66
C SER A 19 -7.16 -14.66 18.88
N LEU A 20 -7.02 -13.59 18.11
CA LEU A 20 -5.97 -12.59 18.26
C LEU A 20 -6.58 -11.31 18.83
N ALA A 21 -5.93 -10.73 19.84
CA ALA A 21 -6.33 -9.44 20.40
C ALA A 21 -5.12 -8.52 20.48
N ASN A 22 -5.31 -7.25 20.16
CA ASN A 22 -4.27 -6.25 20.30
C ASN A 22 -3.86 -6.11 21.77
N VAL A 23 -2.56 -5.89 22.03
CA VAL A 23 -2.00 -5.67 23.38
C VAL A 23 -2.79 -4.65 24.20
N HIS A 24 -3.28 -3.59 23.57
CA HIS A 24 -4.03 -2.52 24.23
C HIS A 24 -5.45 -2.94 24.61
N CYS A 25 -6.00 -3.99 24.00
CA CYS A 25 -7.30 -4.55 24.33
C CYS A 25 -7.25 -5.53 25.52
N VAL A 26 -6.06 -6.03 25.87
CA VAL A 26 -5.88 -7.05 26.92
C VAL A 26 -5.15 -6.53 28.15
N ALA A 27 -4.40 -5.43 28.04
CA ALA A 27 -3.73 -4.78 29.16
C ALA A 27 -4.62 -3.70 29.80
N HIS A 28 -4.65 -3.65 31.13
CA HIS A 28 -5.29 -2.53 31.84
C HIS A 28 -4.53 -1.24 31.55
N THR A 29 -5.24 -0.21 31.08
CA THR A 29 -4.67 1.09 30.74
C THR A 29 -4.33 1.95 31.95
N SER A 30 -4.86 1.62 33.13
CA SER A 30 -4.55 2.33 34.39
C SER A 30 -4.74 1.43 35.61
N GLY A 31 -4.10 1.79 36.73
CA GLY A 31 -4.30 1.14 38.03
C GLY A 31 -3.70 -0.25 38.18
N CYS A 32 -2.86 -0.71 37.23
CA CYS A 32 -2.21 -2.01 37.26
C CYS A 32 -0.73 -1.89 36.87
N GLU A 33 0.15 -1.92 37.86
CA GLU A 33 1.62 -1.79 37.67
C GLU A 33 2.20 -2.85 36.73
N PRO A 34 1.86 -4.16 36.82
CA PRO A 34 2.34 -5.15 35.86
C PRO A 34 1.91 -4.89 34.40
N CYS A 35 0.69 -4.37 34.18
CA CYS A 35 0.24 -3.99 32.84
C CYS A 35 0.99 -2.75 32.33
N SER A 36 1.29 -1.80 33.20
CA SER A 36 2.10 -0.62 32.88
C SER A 36 3.52 -1.01 32.46
N ASP A 37 4.19 -1.88 33.24
CA ASP A 37 5.54 -2.36 32.93
C ASP A 37 5.57 -3.14 31.62
N PHE A 38 4.56 -3.98 31.38
CA PHE A 38 4.40 -4.71 30.14
C PHE A 38 4.23 -3.78 28.93
N LEU A 39 3.35 -2.78 29.01
CA LEU A 39 3.12 -1.82 27.93
C LEU A 39 4.36 -0.96 27.65
N ALA A 40 5.10 -0.55 28.70
CA ALA A 40 6.35 0.17 28.55
C ALA A 40 7.43 -0.69 27.85
N ALA A 41 7.62 -1.94 28.29
CA ALA A 41 8.57 -2.85 27.65
C ALA A 41 8.19 -3.17 26.19
N TYR A 42 6.90 -3.27 25.89
CA TYR A 42 6.40 -3.44 24.53
C TYR A 42 6.67 -2.20 23.65
N ALA A 43 6.43 -0.98 24.18
CA ALA A 43 6.76 0.26 23.49
C ALA A 43 8.27 0.36 23.21
N ASP A 44 9.13 0.12 24.20
CA ASP A 44 10.59 0.10 24.03
C ASP A 44 11.04 -0.91 22.95
N ARG A 45 10.35 -2.04 22.84
CA ARG A 45 10.63 -3.05 21.81
C ARG A 45 10.23 -2.56 20.42
N ARG A 46 9.07 -1.91 20.29
CA ARG A 46 8.60 -1.31 19.03
C ARG A 46 9.54 -0.18 18.58
N ASP A 47 10.00 0.65 19.52
CA ASP A 47 10.96 1.72 19.23
C ASP A 47 12.30 1.15 18.76
N ARG A 48 12.81 0.10 19.41
CA ARG A 48 14.02 -0.61 18.95
C ARG A 48 13.83 -1.21 17.56
N GLN A 49 12.73 -1.92 17.31
CA GLN A 49 12.43 -2.48 15.98
C GLN A 49 12.38 -1.39 14.91
N PHE A 50 11.76 -0.25 15.21
CA PHE A 50 11.71 0.89 14.30
C PHE A 50 13.10 1.49 14.04
N HIS A 51 13.93 1.63 15.08
CA HIS A 51 15.31 2.09 14.94
C HIS A 51 16.18 1.12 14.15
N ASP A 52 16.04 -0.19 14.40
CA ASP A 52 16.78 -1.24 13.70
C ASP A 52 16.39 -1.24 12.22
N TRP A 53 15.10 -1.18 11.90
CA TRP A 53 14.63 -1.09 10.51
C TRP A 53 15.13 0.17 9.80
N ARG A 54 15.08 1.34 10.47
CA ARG A 54 15.67 2.58 9.95
C ARG A 54 17.18 2.49 9.72
N SER A 55 17.88 1.60 10.41
CA SER A 55 19.33 1.45 10.24
C SER A 55 19.73 0.76 8.93
N ASP A 56 18.78 0.09 8.27
CA ASP A 56 19.01 -0.55 6.96
C ASP A 56 19.05 0.47 5.81
N PHE A 57 18.52 1.68 6.03
CA PHE A 57 18.42 2.72 5.03
C PHE A 57 19.72 3.52 4.89
N THR A 58 20.06 3.89 3.66
CA THR A 58 21.09 4.89 3.42
C THR A 58 20.68 6.26 3.99
N ALA A 59 21.65 7.13 4.30
CA ALA A 59 21.36 8.48 4.79
C ALA A 59 20.47 9.29 3.83
N PHE A 60 20.65 9.09 2.53
CA PHE A 60 19.80 9.68 1.50
C PHE A 60 18.37 9.13 1.55
N ALA A 61 18.23 7.81 1.63
CA ALA A 61 16.92 7.17 1.71
C ALA A 61 16.14 7.58 2.96
N LEU A 62 16.81 7.67 4.12
CA LEU A 62 16.21 8.17 5.36
C LEU A 62 15.72 9.61 5.21
N ALA A 63 16.55 10.51 4.70
CA ALA A 63 16.18 11.91 4.53
C ALA A 63 14.96 12.06 3.61
N ARG A 64 14.96 11.32 2.48
CA ARG A 64 13.83 11.28 1.55
C ARG A 64 12.58 10.69 2.19
N ALA A 65 12.67 9.54 2.85
CA ALA A 65 11.54 8.87 3.48
C ALA A 65 10.89 9.76 4.56
N ASP A 66 11.72 10.40 5.39
CA ASP A 66 11.25 11.33 6.42
C ASP A 66 10.59 12.57 5.78
N GLN A 67 11.21 13.18 4.77
CA GLN A 67 10.66 14.36 4.09
C GLN A 67 9.31 14.04 3.44
N LEU A 68 9.22 12.91 2.73
CA LEU A 68 7.99 12.51 2.04
C LEU A 68 6.88 12.14 3.03
N PHE A 69 7.20 11.42 4.09
CA PHE A 69 6.24 11.04 5.13
C PHE A 69 5.69 12.25 5.89
N GLU A 70 6.55 13.20 6.26
CA GLU A 70 6.15 14.36 7.06
C GLU A 70 5.52 15.49 6.22
N SER A 71 6.00 15.68 4.99
CA SER A 71 5.71 16.89 4.21
C SER A 71 5.66 16.68 2.69
N GLY A 72 5.74 15.44 2.21
CA GLY A 72 5.68 15.14 0.77
C GLY A 72 4.33 15.44 0.14
N LEU A 73 3.28 15.56 0.96
CA LEU A 73 1.91 15.79 0.53
C LEU A 73 1.36 17.10 1.11
N LEU A 74 0.64 17.85 0.28
CA LEU A 74 -0.13 19.02 0.68
C LEU A 74 -1.62 18.67 0.71
N GLN A 75 -2.25 18.81 1.88
CA GLN A 75 -3.68 18.57 2.02
C GLN A 75 -4.50 19.64 1.27
N ILE A 76 -5.43 19.19 0.44
CA ILE A 76 -6.35 20.06 -0.32
C ILE A 76 -7.78 19.99 0.20
N SER A 77 -8.19 18.86 0.79
CA SER A 77 -9.47 18.74 1.47
C SER A 77 -9.45 17.66 2.54
N SER A 78 -10.43 17.71 3.44
CA SER A 78 -10.65 16.74 4.50
C SER A 78 -12.12 16.42 4.63
N ASP A 79 -12.44 15.14 4.79
CA ASP A 79 -13.76 14.69 5.24
C ASP A 79 -13.98 14.89 6.75
N GLY A 80 -12.97 15.40 7.48
CA GLY A 80 -13.05 15.78 8.88
C GLY A 80 -12.92 14.62 9.88
N ARG A 81 -12.44 13.45 9.44
CA ARG A 81 -12.20 12.31 10.33
C ARG A 81 -10.88 12.49 11.07
N GLU A 82 -10.88 12.26 12.39
CA GLU A 82 -9.69 12.42 13.24
C GLU A 82 -8.52 11.51 12.82
N CYS A 83 -8.80 10.40 12.13
CA CYS A 83 -7.80 9.47 11.63
C CYS A 83 -7.29 9.79 10.21
N GLY A 84 -7.70 10.91 9.60
CA GLY A 84 -7.26 11.32 8.25
C GLY A 84 -7.84 10.52 7.08
N HIS A 85 -8.61 9.45 7.34
CA HIS A 85 -9.33 8.73 6.28
C HIS A 85 -10.34 9.66 5.59
N GLY A 86 -10.24 9.78 4.26
CA GLY A 86 -11.02 10.71 3.45
C GLY A 86 -10.33 12.07 3.23
N ASP A 87 -9.11 12.24 3.71
CA ASP A 87 -8.29 13.39 3.33
C ASP A 87 -7.75 13.22 1.92
N HIS A 88 -7.80 14.31 1.16
CA HIS A 88 -7.28 14.38 -0.19
C HIS A 88 -6.10 15.34 -0.24
N PHE A 89 -5.07 14.92 -0.97
CA PHE A 89 -3.80 15.60 -1.07
C PHE A 89 -3.39 15.78 -2.52
N VAL A 90 -2.43 16.68 -2.72
CA VAL A 90 -1.60 16.74 -3.93
C VAL A 90 -0.14 16.61 -3.51
N LEU A 91 0.73 16.28 -4.46
CA LEU A 91 2.17 16.27 -4.21
C LEU A 91 2.63 17.68 -3.80
N ALA A 92 3.38 17.77 -2.70
CA ALA A 92 3.93 19.04 -2.25
C ALA A 92 4.97 19.55 -3.27
N PRO A 93 4.97 20.86 -3.62
CA PRO A 93 5.91 21.40 -4.61
C PRO A 93 7.39 21.23 -4.26
N ASP A 94 7.69 21.07 -2.98
CA ASP A 94 9.02 20.87 -2.40
C ASP A 94 9.31 19.41 -2.00
N ALA A 95 8.44 18.47 -2.36
CA ALA A 95 8.70 17.04 -2.20
C ALA A 95 10.01 16.64 -2.89
N GLU A 96 10.85 15.86 -2.19
CA GLU A 96 12.22 15.49 -2.60
C GLU A 96 12.25 14.42 -3.71
N LEU A 97 11.59 14.72 -4.81
CA LEU A 97 11.39 13.87 -5.98
C LEU A 97 11.85 14.59 -7.25
N PRO A 98 12.30 13.85 -8.28
CA PRO A 98 12.67 14.46 -9.55
C PRO A 98 11.52 15.19 -10.22
N GLN A 99 11.84 16.23 -11.01
CA GLN A 99 10.83 17.03 -11.71
C GLN A 99 9.90 16.20 -12.61
N TRP A 100 10.40 15.14 -13.25
CA TRP A 100 9.57 14.27 -14.08
C TRP A 100 8.51 13.52 -13.25
N PHE A 101 8.78 13.22 -11.97
CA PHE A 101 7.82 12.57 -11.08
C PHE A 101 6.72 13.55 -10.67
N HIS A 102 7.11 14.81 -10.39
CA HIS A 102 6.16 15.92 -10.20
C HIS A 102 5.25 16.11 -11.42
N GLN A 103 5.79 15.98 -12.63
CA GLN A 103 5.01 16.07 -13.86
C GLN A 103 4.07 14.87 -14.04
N ALA A 104 4.53 13.65 -13.72
CA ALA A 104 3.72 12.44 -13.79
C ALA A 104 2.51 12.49 -12.86
N LEU A 105 2.65 13.10 -11.68
CA LEU A 105 1.57 13.30 -10.71
C LEU A 105 0.87 14.65 -10.82
N ALA A 106 1.10 15.42 -11.88
CA ALA A 106 0.46 16.72 -12.04
C ALA A 106 -1.07 16.56 -12.13
N GLY A 107 -1.78 17.11 -11.14
CA GLY A 107 -3.24 17.01 -11.04
C GLY A 107 -3.76 15.69 -10.47
N ALA A 108 -2.88 14.75 -10.09
CA ALA A 108 -3.28 13.55 -9.37
C ALA A 108 -3.77 13.93 -7.96
N VAL A 109 -4.87 13.29 -7.55
CA VAL A 109 -5.32 13.32 -6.16
C VAL A 109 -4.69 12.13 -5.45
N LEU A 110 -4.09 12.39 -4.30
CA LEU A 110 -3.53 11.39 -3.42
C LEU A 110 -4.37 11.28 -2.15
N THR A 111 -4.27 10.13 -1.49
CA THR A 111 -4.71 9.94 -0.12
C THR A 111 -3.49 9.78 0.79
N GLY A 112 -3.71 9.85 2.10
CA GLY A 112 -2.68 9.53 3.09
C GLY A 112 -2.15 8.10 2.92
N SER A 113 -1.05 7.81 3.61
CA SER A 113 -0.42 6.50 3.64
C SER A 113 -1.40 5.43 4.15
N GLU A 114 -1.39 4.26 3.53
CA GLU A 114 -2.08 3.06 4.02
C GLU A 114 -1.28 2.37 5.11
N GLY A 115 0.05 2.44 5.01
CA GLY A 115 1.00 1.97 6.00
C GLY A 115 1.55 3.08 6.90
N GLY A 116 2.40 2.69 7.85
CA GLY A 116 3.29 3.63 8.52
C GLY A 116 4.48 4.00 7.64
N TRP A 117 5.38 4.83 8.17
CA TRP A 117 6.69 5.08 7.57
C TRP A 117 7.34 3.75 7.11
N PRO A 118 7.95 3.67 5.91
CA PRO A 118 8.19 4.75 4.93
C PRO A 118 7.13 4.85 3.82
N ASN A 119 5.92 4.33 4.02
CA ASN A 119 4.79 4.61 3.12
C ASN A 119 4.32 6.05 3.32
N TRP A 120 4.18 6.81 2.23
CA TRP A 120 3.94 8.26 2.34
C TRP A 120 2.75 8.75 1.53
N GLY A 121 2.17 7.92 0.66
CA GLY A 121 0.98 8.29 -0.09
C GLY A 121 0.37 7.13 -0.85
N ARG A 122 -0.83 7.35 -1.36
CA ARG A 122 -1.53 6.42 -2.26
C ARG A 122 -2.28 7.19 -3.32
N THR A 123 -2.43 6.62 -4.51
CA THR A 123 -3.21 7.24 -5.58
C THR A 123 -3.77 6.19 -6.52
N CYS A 124 -4.97 6.45 -7.03
CA CYS A 124 -5.60 5.74 -8.14
C CYS A 124 -5.64 6.60 -9.41
N ALA A 125 -4.76 7.61 -9.52
CA ALA A 125 -4.64 8.41 -10.73
C ALA A 125 -4.19 7.54 -11.93
N PRO A 126 -4.60 7.88 -13.17
CA PRO A 126 -4.31 7.09 -14.37
C PRO A 126 -2.87 7.29 -14.88
N VAL A 127 -1.89 7.01 -14.00
CA VAL A 127 -0.45 7.21 -14.21
C VAL A 127 0.16 6.02 -14.95
N ASP A 128 1.07 6.36 -15.87
CA ASP A 128 1.98 5.52 -16.66
C ASP A 128 2.93 4.57 -15.88
N TRP A 129 2.55 3.93 -14.77
CA TRP A 129 3.55 3.34 -13.84
C TRP A 129 4.53 2.36 -14.50
N PRO A 130 4.07 1.39 -15.33
CA PRO A 130 5.00 0.52 -16.06
C PRO A 130 5.99 1.28 -16.93
N THR A 131 5.53 2.26 -17.71
CA THR A 131 6.41 3.07 -18.56
C THR A 131 7.37 3.92 -17.72
N LEU A 132 6.93 4.49 -16.60
CA LEU A 132 7.79 5.31 -15.72
C LEU A 132 8.88 4.48 -15.05
N ILE A 133 8.56 3.26 -14.60
CA ILE A 133 9.55 2.32 -14.04
C ILE A 133 10.58 1.94 -15.11
N ASP A 134 10.13 1.63 -16.33
CA ASP A 134 11.04 1.31 -17.45
C ASP A 134 11.97 2.48 -17.80
N GLN A 135 11.48 3.72 -17.70
CA GLN A 135 12.24 4.94 -18.01
C GLN A 135 13.17 5.40 -16.88
N HIS A 136 12.83 5.09 -15.63
CA HIS A 136 13.51 5.59 -14.43
C HIS A 136 13.81 4.49 -13.40
N PRO A 137 14.45 3.36 -13.77
CA PRO A 137 14.63 2.20 -12.88
C PRO A 137 15.54 2.48 -11.67
N ASP A 138 16.39 3.51 -11.75
CA ASP A 138 17.25 3.94 -10.64
C ASP A 138 16.49 4.79 -9.61
N THR A 139 15.25 5.20 -9.89
CA THR A 139 14.41 6.02 -9.00
C THR A 139 13.09 5.35 -8.64
N LEU A 140 12.57 4.48 -9.51
CA LEU A 140 11.34 3.73 -9.29
C LEU A 140 11.59 2.25 -9.40
N ALA A 141 10.88 1.49 -8.57
CA ALA A 141 10.80 0.05 -8.71
C ALA A 141 9.40 -0.42 -8.29
N PRO A 142 8.91 -1.56 -8.82
CA PRO A 142 7.80 -2.23 -8.19
C PRO A 142 8.19 -2.73 -6.79
N ASP A 143 7.24 -2.71 -5.86
CA ASP A 143 7.42 -3.29 -4.54
C ASP A 143 7.25 -4.81 -4.59
N HIS A 144 8.31 -5.51 -4.98
CA HIS A 144 8.29 -6.97 -5.03
C HIS A 144 8.06 -7.61 -3.65
N GLY A 145 8.51 -6.96 -2.58
CA GLY A 145 8.32 -7.47 -1.22
C GLY A 145 6.85 -7.46 -0.81
N ALA A 146 6.15 -6.36 -1.09
CA ALA A 146 4.71 -6.25 -0.86
C ALA A 146 3.92 -7.23 -1.74
N LEU A 147 4.26 -7.34 -3.02
CA LEU A 147 3.63 -8.31 -3.94
C LEU A 147 3.77 -9.75 -3.43
N ASP A 148 4.96 -10.17 -3.02
CA ASP A 148 5.20 -11.52 -2.51
C ASP A 148 4.45 -11.77 -1.18
N TYR A 149 4.42 -10.78 -0.29
CA TYR A 149 3.77 -10.88 1.01
C TYR A 149 2.24 -10.97 0.90
N ASN A 150 1.65 -10.26 -0.07
CA ASN A 150 0.20 -10.10 -0.26
C ASN A 150 -0.40 -11.05 -1.32
N GLU A 151 0.20 -12.24 -1.51
CA GLU A 151 -0.19 -13.23 -2.54
C GLU A 151 -0.46 -12.56 -3.91
N GLY A 152 0.41 -11.63 -4.31
CA GLY A 152 0.25 -10.80 -5.49
C GLY A 152 0.55 -11.53 -6.79
N ALA A 153 0.09 -10.95 -7.91
CA ALA A 153 0.58 -11.31 -9.24
C ALA A 153 2.02 -10.83 -9.44
N SER A 154 2.73 -11.42 -10.40
CA SER A 154 4.06 -10.91 -10.76
C SER A 154 3.95 -9.52 -11.37
N TRP A 155 4.95 -8.66 -11.13
CA TRP A 155 4.98 -7.32 -11.71
C TRP A 155 4.87 -7.33 -13.24
N GLU A 156 5.50 -8.30 -13.92
CA GLU A 156 5.43 -8.42 -15.37
C GLU A 156 4.01 -8.68 -15.87
N ALA A 157 3.23 -9.48 -15.13
CA ALA A 157 1.82 -9.73 -15.44
C ALA A 157 0.99 -8.45 -15.24
N ILE A 158 1.17 -7.76 -14.11
CA ILE A 158 0.52 -6.48 -13.76
C ILE A 158 0.83 -5.39 -14.81
N ALA A 159 2.10 -5.26 -15.20
CA ALA A 159 2.51 -4.31 -16.23
C ALA A 159 1.95 -4.67 -17.62
N THR A 160 1.81 -5.97 -17.92
CA THR A 160 1.27 -6.44 -19.20
C THR A 160 -0.23 -6.21 -19.29
N GLU A 161 -1.00 -6.56 -18.26
CA GLU A 161 -2.44 -6.30 -18.23
C GLU A 161 -2.75 -4.81 -18.25
N PHE A 162 -1.99 -3.99 -17.52
CA PHE A 162 -2.24 -2.56 -17.46
C PHE A 162 -2.12 -1.94 -18.85
N ARG A 163 -1.03 -2.28 -19.56
CA ARG A 163 -0.82 -1.83 -20.94
C ARG A 163 -1.93 -2.36 -21.87
N LEU A 164 -2.39 -3.59 -21.68
CA LEU A 164 -3.48 -4.17 -22.46
C LEU A 164 -4.81 -3.42 -22.23
N LEU A 165 -5.18 -3.16 -20.98
CA LEU A 165 -6.37 -2.39 -20.61
C LEU A 165 -6.30 -0.96 -21.16
N ARG A 166 -5.12 -0.33 -21.13
CA ARG A 166 -4.89 1.00 -21.71
C ARG A 166 -5.09 1.09 -23.22
N THR A 167 -5.06 -0.04 -23.95
CA THR A 167 -5.38 -0.05 -25.38
C THR A 167 -6.87 0.18 -25.68
N VAL A 168 -7.74 -0.17 -24.73
CA VAL A 168 -9.19 0.00 -24.87
C VAL A 168 -9.71 1.16 -24.02
N ASP A 169 -9.14 1.36 -22.83
CA ASP A 169 -9.46 2.46 -21.92
C ASP A 169 -8.20 3.30 -21.61
N PRO A 170 -8.01 4.44 -22.30
CA PRO A 170 -6.90 5.36 -22.03
C PRO A 170 -6.92 6.01 -20.66
N ASN A 171 -7.95 5.78 -19.83
CA ASN A 171 -8.04 6.25 -18.46
C ASN A 171 -8.00 5.11 -17.44
N ALA A 172 -7.71 3.87 -17.87
CA ALA A 172 -7.45 2.79 -16.93
C ALA A 172 -6.36 3.21 -15.95
N ALA A 173 -6.56 2.86 -14.68
CA ALA A 173 -5.74 3.33 -13.57
C ALA A 173 -5.37 2.19 -12.65
N MET A 174 -4.26 2.38 -11.94
CA MET A 174 -3.77 1.46 -10.94
C MET A 174 -3.80 2.19 -9.59
N ASP A 175 -4.44 1.57 -8.61
CA ASP A 175 -4.38 1.99 -7.23
C ASP A 175 -3.07 1.51 -6.63
N VAL A 176 -2.21 2.46 -6.30
CA VAL A 176 -0.86 2.19 -5.81
C VAL A 176 -0.60 2.91 -4.49
N SER A 177 0.05 2.20 -3.58
CA SER A 177 0.69 2.76 -2.39
C SER A 177 2.15 3.08 -2.73
N LEU A 178 2.64 4.22 -2.23
CA LEU A 178 3.96 4.77 -2.54
C LEU A 178 4.87 4.63 -1.32
N TRP A 179 5.95 3.88 -1.46
CA TRP A 179 6.93 3.63 -0.40
C TRP A 179 8.30 4.17 -0.78
N VAL A 180 9.24 4.18 0.16
CA VAL A 180 10.66 4.45 -0.10
C VAL A 180 11.47 3.24 0.34
N ASP A 181 12.35 2.73 -0.54
CA ASP A 181 13.25 1.62 -0.20
C ASP A 181 14.52 2.08 0.52
N GLU A 182 15.34 1.13 0.95
CA GLU A 182 16.57 1.40 1.72
C GLU A 182 17.62 2.19 0.91
N GLN A 183 17.50 2.23 -0.42
CA GLN A 183 18.36 2.99 -1.32
C GLN A 183 17.75 4.34 -1.75
N GLY A 184 16.50 4.62 -1.37
CA GLY A 184 15.80 5.86 -1.64
C GLY A 184 15.01 5.87 -2.94
N ARG A 185 14.81 4.72 -3.59
CA ARG A 185 13.85 4.62 -4.71
C ARG A 185 12.44 4.70 -4.16
N VAL A 186 11.54 5.27 -4.96
CA VAL A 186 10.11 5.17 -4.68
C VAL A 186 9.64 3.78 -5.13
N LEU A 187 9.12 2.99 -4.21
CA LEU A 187 8.50 1.71 -4.55
C LEU A 187 7.02 1.93 -4.87
N ILE A 188 6.57 1.27 -5.94
CA ILE A 188 5.18 1.24 -6.37
C ILE A 188 4.59 -0.08 -5.91
N ASP A 189 3.70 -0.03 -4.92
CA ASP A 189 2.98 -1.17 -4.37
C ASP A 189 1.56 -1.20 -4.96
N PRO A 190 1.30 -1.99 -6.01
CA PRO A 190 0.01 -2.00 -6.67
C PRO A 190 -0.98 -2.92 -5.95
N MET A 191 -2.19 -2.42 -5.71
CA MET A 191 -3.25 -3.19 -5.05
C MET A 191 -4.35 -3.60 -6.01
N TRP A 192 -4.74 -2.69 -6.90
CA TRP A 192 -5.87 -2.87 -7.79
C TRP A 192 -5.64 -2.15 -9.13
N ILE A 193 -6.17 -2.70 -10.20
CA ILE A 193 -6.27 -2.05 -11.51
C ILE A 193 -7.73 -1.99 -11.91
N GLY A 194 -8.15 -0.91 -12.54
CA GLY A 194 -9.44 -0.94 -13.22
C GLY A 194 -9.63 0.08 -14.32
N THR A 195 -10.81 -0.03 -14.90
CA THR A 195 -11.27 0.70 -16.07
C THR A 195 -12.46 1.58 -15.72
N THR A 196 -12.63 2.64 -16.50
CA THR A 196 -13.70 3.63 -16.39
C THR A 196 -15.03 3.13 -16.98
N PHE A 197 -15.01 2.01 -17.70
CA PHE A 197 -16.18 1.36 -18.27
C PHE A 197 -15.97 -0.16 -18.40
N ASP A 198 -17.07 -0.87 -18.63
CA ASP A 198 -17.07 -2.32 -18.81
C ASP A 198 -16.36 -2.73 -20.11
N ILE A 199 -15.38 -3.61 -20.01
CA ILE A 199 -14.65 -4.13 -21.17
C ILE A 199 -15.28 -5.42 -21.71
N ALA A 200 -14.83 -5.85 -22.89
CA ALA A 200 -15.28 -7.11 -23.50
C ALA A 200 -14.99 -8.31 -22.58
N PRO A 201 -15.95 -9.25 -22.37
CA PRO A 201 -15.77 -10.38 -21.48
C PRO A 201 -14.56 -11.26 -21.82
N GLU A 202 -14.22 -11.37 -23.11
CA GLU A 202 -13.05 -12.14 -23.56
C GLU A 202 -11.74 -11.48 -23.12
N LEU A 203 -11.70 -10.14 -23.10
CA LEU A 203 -10.57 -9.38 -22.60
C LEU A 203 -10.46 -9.52 -21.08
N ALA A 204 -11.57 -9.36 -20.36
CA ALA A 204 -11.61 -9.54 -18.92
C ALA A 204 -11.13 -10.94 -18.50
N ALA A 205 -11.62 -11.99 -19.15
CA ALA A 205 -11.17 -13.37 -18.89
C ALA A 205 -9.68 -13.58 -19.19
N SER A 206 -9.15 -12.90 -20.22
CA SER A 206 -7.72 -12.97 -20.53
C SER A 206 -6.85 -12.29 -19.46
N VAL A 207 -7.35 -11.22 -18.84
CA VAL A 207 -6.71 -10.55 -17.71
C VAL A 207 -6.71 -11.46 -16.48
N ASP A 208 -7.86 -12.07 -16.16
CA ASP A 208 -7.97 -13.05 -15.06
C ASP A 208 -6.93 -14.17 -15.20
N ASP A 209 -6.89 -14.80 -16.38
CA ASP A 209 -6.01 -15.94 -16.63
C ASP A 209 -4.52 -15.54 -16.57
N LEU A 210 -4.18 -14.32 -16.99
CA LEU A 210 -2.82 -13.79 -16.88
C LEU A 210 -2.40 -13.60 -15.41
N LEU A 211 -3.23 -12.93 -14.61
CA LEU A 211 -2.96 -12.71 -13.19
C LEU A 211 -2.85 -14.02 -12.43
N ILE A 212 -3.79 -14.94 -12.64
CA ILE A 212 -3.78 -16.26 -12.01
C ILE A 212 -2.55 -17.06 -12.40
N GLY A 213 -2.24 -17.07 -13.70
CA GLY A 213 -1.08 -17.77 -14.23
C GLY A 213 0.24 -17.28 -13.63
N SER A 214 0.28 -16.02 -13.17
CA SER A 214 1.46 -15.39 -12.56
C SER A 214 1.57 -15.55 -11.04
N GLY A 215 0.54 -16.09 -10.36
CA GLY A 215 0.58 -16.35 -8.92
C GLY A 215 -0.64 -15.88 -8.13
N ARG A 216 -1.45 -14.96 -8.66
CA ARG A 216 -2.61 -14.40 -7.93
C ARG A 216 -3.68 -15.48 -7.70
N PRO A 217 -4.10 -15.75 -6.45
CA PRO A 217 -5.16 -16.72 -6.20
C PRO A 217 -6.49 -16.26 -6.82
N ARG A 218 -7.14 -17.12 -7.62
CA ARG A 218 -8.44 -16.83 -8.26
C ARG A 218 -9.51 -16.29 -7.31
N ARG A 219 -9.47 -16.71 -6.04
CA ARG A 219 -10.42 -16.27 -5.01
C ARG A 219 -10.31 -14.79 -4.62
N TYR A 220 -9.24 -14.11 -5.03
CA TYR A 220 -8.93 -12.73 -4.62
C TYR A 220 -8.94 -11.73 -5.77
N ILE A 221 -9.21 -12.12 -7.02
CA ILE A 221 -9.14 -11.21 -8.18
C ILE A 221 -10.25 -10.17 -8.14
N HIS A 222 -11.47 -10.61 -7.81
CA HIS A 222 -12.63 -9.75 -7.65
C HIS A 222 -13.11 -9.98 -6.23
N ASP A 223 -12.97 -8.97 -5.37
CA ASP A 223 -13.19 -9.11 -3.93
C ASP A 223 -14.59 -9.66 -3.60
N ARG A 224 -14.64 -10.55 -2.59
CA ARG A 224 -15.84 -11.27 -2.11
C ARG A 224 -16.79 -10.39 -1.28
N GLY A 225 -16.57 -9.09 -1.22
CA GLY A 225 -17.42 -8.11 -0.52
C GLY A 225 -18.44 -7.39 -1.40
N HIS A 226 -18.30 -7.50 -2.72
CA HIS A 226 -19.24 -6.94 -3.69
C HIS A 226 -20.02 -8.09 -4.37
N ASP A 227 -20.99 -8.65 -3.65
CA ASP A 227 -21.98 -9.61 -4.17
C ASP A 227 -22.97 -8.96 -5.18
N GLU A 228 -22.47 -8.12 -6.08
CA GLU A 228 -23.17 -7.75 -7.30
C GLU A 228 -22.35 -8.18 -8.52
N PRO A 229 -22.91 -8.99 -9.44
CA PRO A 229 -22.23 -9.42 -10.67
C PRO A 229 -21.87 -8.31 -11.67
N SER A 230 -21.95 -7.03 -11.27
CA SER A 230 -21.85 -5.85 -12.14
C SER A 230 -20.45 -5.22 -12.17
N ASP A 231 -19.58 -5.47 -11.19
CA ASP A 231 -18.27 -4.80 -11.08
C ASP A 231 -17.06 -5.65 -11.51
N ALA A 232 -17.24 -6.95 -11.78
CA ALA A 232 -16.17 -7.84 -12.21
C ALA A 232 -15.51 -7.44 -13.55
N CYS A 233 -16.21 -6.65 -14.39
CA CYS A 233 -15.70 -6.17 -15.68
C CYS A 233 -14.91 -4.85 -15.58
N ARG A 234 -14.79 -4.26 -14.38
CA ARG A 234 -14.19 -2.94 -14.18
C ARG A 234 -12.91 -2.96 -13.35
N GLY A 235 -12.55 -4.09 -12.74
CA GLY A 235 -11.42 -4.10 -11.84
C GLY A 235 -10.88 -5.46 -11.43
N TRP A 236 -9.58 -5.47 -11.14
CA TRP A 236 -8.79 -6.62 -10.72
C TRP A 236 -7.92 -6.25 -9.54
N MET A 237 -8.02 -7.03 -8.46
CA MET A 237 -7.09 -6.98 -7.34
C MET A 237 -5.81 -7.73 -7.71
N VAL A 238 -4.69 -7.02 -7.67
CA VAL A 238 -3.37 -7.56 -8.05
C VAL A 238 -2.52 -7.95 -6.86
N ALA A 239 -2.81 -7.43 -5.66
CA ALA A 239 -2.22 -7.81 -4.38
C ALA A 239 -3.23 -7.55 -3.23
N TYR A 240 -3.19 -8.35 -2.15
CA TYR A 240 -3.83 -8.07 -0.86
C TYR A 240 -3.41 -9.04 0.26
#